data_AF-A0A962W5S2-F1
#
_entry.id   AF-A0A962W5S2-F1
#
_cell.length_a   1.000
_cell.length_b   1.000
_cell.length_c   1.000
_cell.angle_alpha   90.00
_cell.angle_beta   90.00
_cell.angle_gamma   90.00
#
_symmetry.space_group_name_H-M   'P 1'
#
loop_
_entity.id
_entity.type
_entity.pdbx_description
1 polymer ?
#
loop_
_entity_poly.entity_id
_entity_poly.type
_entity_poly.pdbx_seq_one_letter_code
_entity_poly.pdbx_strand_id
1 'polypeptide(L)'
;MSQTATKSPEIHRKPGVGSPVRIRALALALALTLALALNAAFAGEHPLESLWRASQSRDYRAPAAAELARAETLFRRTLAGEHDAALAAEWATLGFQLDRLSENGRIFTVLRERPDQRWGRGFYAFATTPADSPILQAPHALSDRHTGLIALRLFAAGRFAAGAWSTAPRRYRDDDETVNADLAHQPESYFIVFSRAAVFSHPASAILQLHGFAAEKRRTGAGRAAGAIVSAGQREPTPAAEQTARCLGAVFTEPVLLYPVQVGELGGVTNQIGQTLRTLGSRAFVHLELARPLRERLREDAATRRRFGDCLAGARP
;
A
#
# COMPACT_ATOMS: atom_id res chain seq x y z
N MET A 1 -3.98 68.41 -70.71
CA MET A 1 -2.79 69.25 -70.40
C MET A 1 -2.60 69.27 -68.89
N SER A 2 -1.37 69.01 -68.45
CA SER A 2 -0.76 69.22 -67.13
C SER A 2 -1.41 68.70 -65.84
N GLN A 3 -0.70 67.75 -65.23
CA GLN A 3 -0.69 67.47 -63.79
C GLN A 3 -0.12 68.66 -63.01
N THR A 4 -0.55 68.84 -61.76
CA THR A 4 0.35 69.10 -60.62
C THR A 4 -0.37 68.72 -59.32
N ALA A 5 0.31 67.88 -58.53
CA ALA A 5 -0.05 67.50 -57.18
C ALA A 5 0.69 68.39 -56.17
N THR A 6 0.11 68.63 -55.00
CA THR A 6 0.87 69.06 -53.81
C THR A 6 0.27 68.49 -52.53
N LYS A 7 1.18 68.13 -51.61
CA LYS A 7 1.06 67.32 -50.40
C LYS A 7 0.36 68.05 -49.24
N SER A 8 -0.37 67.29 -48.42
CA SER A 8 -0.76 67.67 -47.05
C SER A 8 0.25 67.15 -46.00
N PRO A 9 0.38 67.79 -44.83
CA PRO A 9 1.44 67.49 -43.87
C PRO A 9 1.09 66.34 -42.91
N GLU A 10 2.13 65.58 -42.56
CA GLU A 10 2.16 64.55 -41.52
C GLU A 10 2.00 65.13 -40.11
N ILE A 11 1.10 64.54 -39.31
CA ILE A 11 0.97 64.80 -37.87
C ILE A 11 1.63 63.65 -37.11
N HIS A 12 2.77 63.93 -36.48
CA HIS A 12 3.42 63.03 -35.54
C HIS A 12 2.57 62.80 -34.27
N ARG A 13 2.05 61.59 -34.07
CA ARG A 13 1.49 61.14 -32.79
C ARG A 13 2.58 60.56 -31.90
N LYS A 14 2.69 61.08 -30.66
CA LYS A 14 3.52 60.49 -29.59
C LYS A 14 2.95 59.13 -29.15
N PRO A 15 3.80 58.13 -28.81
CA PRO A 15 3.35 56.86 -28.28
C PRO A 15 2.75 57.05 -26.87
N GLY A 16 1.51 56.58 -26.72
CA GLY A 16 0.76 56.64 -25.47
C GLY A 16 1.33 55.71 -24.40
N VAL A 17 1.48 56.27 -23.21
CA VAL A 17 1.75 55.56 -21.95
C VAL A 17 0.75 54.41 -21.79
N GLY A 18 1.25 53.19 -21.62
CA GLY A 18 0.45 51.98 -21.47
C GLY A 18 -0.56 52.12 -20.32
N SER A 19 -1.84 51.91 -20.64
CA SER A 19 -2.94 52.04 -19.69
C SER A 19 -2.73 51.13 -18.46
N PRO A 20 -2.86 51.64 -17.22
CA PRO A 20 -2.61 50.90 -15.97
C PRO A 20 -3.51 49.65 -15.79
N VAL A 21 -4.57 49.53 -16.59
CA VAL A 21 -5.46 48.37 -16.62
C VAL A 21 -4.78 47.12 -17.20
N ARG A 22 -3.89 47.29 -18.20
CA ARG A 22 -3.18 46.14 -18.82
C ARG A 22 -2.11 45.54 -17.91
N ILE A 23 -1.49 46.36 -17.07
CA ILE A 23 -0.48 45.91 -16.10
C ILE A 23 -1.12 45.12 -14.95
N ARG A 24 -2.31 45.53 -14.48
CA ARG A 24 -3.06 44.80 -13.44
C ARG A 24 -3.59 43.45 -13.92
N ALA A 25 -4.06 43.36 -15.17
CA ALA A 25 -4.52 42.09 -15.73
C ALA A 25 -3.38 41.07 -15.91
N LEU A 26 -2.19 41.52 -16.31
CA LEU A 26 -1.01 40.66 -16.44
C LEU A 26 -0.49 40.17 -15.08
N ALA A 27 -0.49 41.04 -14.06
CA ALA A 27 -0.10 40.67 -12.69
C ALA A 27 -1.07 39.67 -12.04
N LEU A 28 -2.38 39.81 -12.27
CA LEU A 28 -3.39 38.88 -11.77
C LEU A 28 -3.31 37.51 -12.48
N ALA A 29 -3.08 37.50 -13.79
CA ALA A 29 -2.85 36.27 -14.55
C ALA A 29 -1.57 35.55 -14.10
N LEU A 30 -0.47 36.30 -13.88
CA LEU A 30 0.79 35.75 -13.39
C LEU A 30 0.65 35.18 -11.97
N ALA A 31 -0.05 35.89 -11.08
CA ALA A 31 -0.34 35.42 -9.72
C ALA A 31 -1.23 34.16 -9.71
N LEU A 32 -2.21 34.07 -10.61
CA LEU A 32 -3.06 32.89 -10.75
C LEU A 32 -2.28 31.69 -11.30
N THR A 33 -1.39 31.90 -12.28
CA THR A 33 -0.50 30.85 -12.79
C THR A 33 0.53 30.40 -11.75
N LEU A 34 1.06 31.32 -10.92
CA LEU A 34 2.00 30.99 -9.85
C LEU A 34 1.29 30.21 -8.72
N ALA A 35 0.06 30.58 -8.39
CA ALA A 35 -0.77 29.84 -7.42
C ALA A 35 -1.17 28.44 -7.93
N LEU A 36 -1.43 28.29 -9.23
CA LEU A 36 -1.67 26.99 -9.87
C LEU A 36 -0.39 26.13 -9.93
N ALA A 37 0.77 26.73 -10.17
CA ALA A 37 2.06 26.03 -10.17
C ALA A 37 2.51 25.62 -8.76
N LEU A 38 2.24 26.45 -7.74
CA LEU A 38 2.49 26.11 -6.33
C LEU A 38 1.56 24.99 -5.85
N ASN A 39 0.28 24.98 -6.25
CA ASN A 39 -0.62 23.85 -5.96
C ASN A 39 -0.23 22.56 -6.69
N ALA A 40 0.33 22.64 -7.90
CA ALA A 40 0.85 21.47 -8.61
C ALA A 40 2.13 20.91 -7.96
N ALA A 41 2.94 21.74 -7.29
CA ALA A 41 4.14 21.30 -6.58
C ALA A 41 3.82 20.51 -5.29
N PHE A 42 2.64 20.72 -4.67
CA PHE A 42 2.15 19.91 -3.55
C PHE A 42 1.36 18.67 -3.98
N ALA A 43 1.04 18.53 -5.27
CA ALA A 43 0.43 17.33 -5.84
C ALA A 43 1.51 16.26 -6.08
N GLY A 44 2.08 15.68 -5.02
CA GLY A 44 3.11 14.66 -5.19
C GLY A 44 3.73 14.07 -3.93
N GLU A 45 3.44 14.60 -2.75
CA GLU A 45 3.93 13.97 -1.53
C GLU A 45 3.09 12.73 -1.22
N HIS A 46 3.75 11.58 -1.21
CA HIS A 46 3.23 10.32 -0.67
C HIS A 46 3.98 10.01 0.64
N PRO A 47 3.66 10.68 1.77
CA PRO A 47 4.43 10.53 3.00
C PRO A 47 4.51 9.07 3.49
N LEU A 48 3.43 8.28 3.32
CA LEU A 48 3.47 6.84 3.65
C LEU A 48 4.50 6.09 2.80
N GLU A 49 4.53 6.37 1.50
CA GLU A 49 5.49 5.76 0.58
C GLU A 49 6.94 6.15 0.95
N SER A 50 7.17 7.43 1.24
CA SER A 50 8.48 7.95 1.65
C SER A 50 8.96 7.32 2.95
N LEU A 51 8.10 7.25 3.98
CA LEU A 51 8.45 6.62 5.25
C LEU A 51 8.69 5.12 5.13
N TRP A 52 7.86 4.41 4.35
CA TRP A 52 8.10 2.98 4.10
C TRP A 52 9.45 2.75 3.42
N ARG A 53 9.78 3.53 2.38
CA ARG A 53 11.08 3.46 1.71
C ARG A 53 12.23 3.74 2.68
N ALA A 54 12.10 4.76 3.52
CA ALA A 54 13.08 5.09 4.55
C ALA A 54 13.20 4.01 5.64
N SER A 55 12.23 3.11 5.76
CA SER A 55 12.23 2.01 6.74
C SER A 55 12.84 0.72 6.20
N GLN A 56 13.16 0.66 4.90
CA GLN A 56 13.74 -0.53 4.29
C GLN A 56 15.16 -0.78 4.81
N SER A 57 15.50 -2.06 4.95
CA SER A 57 16.83 -2.58 5.27
C SER A 57 17.17 -3.76 4.36
N ARG A 58 18.45 -4.11 4.32
CA ARG A 58 18.87 -5.41 3.81
C ARG A 58 18.65 -6.48 4.88
N ASP A 59 18.92 -6.13 6.13
CA ASP A 59 19.13 -7.11 7.19
C ASP A 59 17.82 -7.49 7.89
N TYR A 60 17.73 -8.76 8.27
CA TYR A 60 16.68 -9.35 9.06
C TYR A 60 17.26 -9.97 10.33
N ARG A 61 16.69 -9.62 11.49
CA ARG A 61 16.98 -10.29 12.75
C ARG A 61 15.71 -10.92 13.30
N ALA A 62 15.74 -12.25 13.47
CA ALA A 62 14.64 -12.95 14.12
C ALA A 62 14.38 -12.36 15.52
N PRO A 63 13.12 -12.07 15.88
CA PRO A 63 12.78 -11.52 17.18
C PRO A 63 12.82 -12.60 18.27
N ALA A 64 13.15 -12.20 19.50
CA ALA A 64 13.04 -13.08 20.66
C ALA A 64 11.57 -13.26 21.09
N ALA A 65 11.23 -14.40 21.71
CA ALA A 65 9.86 -14.69 22.15
C ALA A 65 9.29 -13.63 23.11
N ALA A 66 10.09 -13.14 24.06
CA ALA A 66 9.68 -12.07 24.98
C ALA A 66 9.40 -10.75 24.25
N GLU A 67 10.13 -10.48 23.17
CA GLU A 67 9.93 -9.32 22.31
C GLU A 67 8.58 -9.40 21.60
N LEU A 68 8.26 -10.57 21.04
CA LEU A 68 6.99 -10.84 20.36
C LEU A 68 5.78 -10.76 21.31
N ALA A 69 5.89 -11.29 22.52
CA ALA A 69 4.81 -11.23 23.52
C ALA A 69 4.48 -9.77 23.88
N ARG A 70 5.51 -8.93 24.03
CA ARG A 70 5.32 -7.50 24.28
C ARG A 70 4.75 -6.79 23.05
N ALA A 71 5.27 -7.08 21.86
CA ALA A 71 4.79 -6.50 20.62
C ALA A 71 3.31 -6.82 20.36
N GLU A 72 2.83 -8.03 20.66
CA GLU A 72 1.41 -8.38 20.52
C GLU A 72 0.51 -7.47 21.38
N THR A 73 0.91 -7.24 22.64
CA THR A 73 0.18 -6.35 23.55
C THR A 73 0.15 -4.93 23.01
N LEU A 74 1.28 -4.41 22.55
CA LEU A 74 1.38 -3.07 22.00
C LEU A 74 0.59 -2.93 20.68
N PHE A 75 0.58 -3.95 19.82
CA PHE A 75 -0.23 -3.95 18.60
C PHE A 75 -1.72 -3.86 18.90
N ARG A 76 -2.22 -4.59 19.92
CA ARG A 76 -3.64 -4.50 20.33
C ARG A 76 -4.01 -3.08 20.75
N ARG A 77 -3.14 -2.42 21.51
CA ARG A 77 -3.32 -1.01 21.93
C ARG A 77 -3.32 -0.06 20.73
N THR A 78 -2.35 -0.20 19.82
CA THR A 78 -2.30 0.61 18.60
C THR A 78 -3.55 0.40 17.73
N LEU A 79 -4.01 -0.86 17.57
CA LEU A 79 -5.24 -1.20 16.83
C LEU A 79 -6.50 -0.66 17.51
N ALA A 80 -6.52 -0.55 18.84
CA ALA A 80 -7.58 0.11 19.59
C ALA A 80 -7.58 1.64 19.43
N GLY A 81 -6.59 2.19 18.71
CA GLY A 81 -6.48 3.62 18.42
C GLY A 81 -5.65 4.40 19.43
N GLU A 82 -4.98 3.73 20.39
CA GLU A 82 -4.03 4.40 21.28
C GLU A 82 -2.82 4.92 20.49
N HIS A 83 -2.34 6.11 20.83
CA HIS A 83 -1.21 6.77 20.16
C HIS A 83 -0.55 7.84 21.05
N ASP A 84 -0.64 7.68 22.37
CA ASP A 84 -0.03 8.60 23.33
C ASP A 84 1.49 8.40 23.48
N ALA A 85 2.11 9.30 24.22
CA ALA A 85 3.56 9.27 24.46
C ALA A 85 4.01 8.04 25.25
N ALA A 86 3.16 7.45 26.09
CA ALA A 86 3.49 6.25 26.85
C ALA A 86 3.56 5.03 25.92
N LEU A 87 2.57 4.86 25.04
CA LEU A 87 2.61 3.82 24.01
C LEU A 87 3.83 3.99 23.08
N ALA A 88 4.13 5.23 22.67
CA ALA A 88 5.32 5.51 21.85
C ALA A 88 6.62 5.14 22.58
N ALA A 89 6.74 5.45 23.88
CA ALA A 89 7.90 5.08 24.70
C ALA A 89 8.04 3.56 24.83
N GLU A 90 6.94 2.81 24.98
CA GLU A 90 6.98 1.35 25.02
C GLU A 90 7.42 0.74 23.69
N TRP A 91 6.91 1.24 22.56
CA TRP A 91 7.41 0.85 21.23
C TRP A 91 8.91 1.16 21.06
N ALA A 92 9.38 2.29 21.60
CA ALA A 92 10.78 2.67 21.53
C ALA A 92 11.72 1.69 22.26
N THR A 93 11.24 1.02 23.31
CA THR A 93 12.04 -0.04 23.96
C THR A 93 12.17 -1.31 23.11
N LEU A 94 11.29 -1.50 22.13
CA LEU A 94 11.38 -2.56 21.11
C LEU A 94 12.09 -2.09 19.84
N GLY A 95 12.69 -0.88 19.84
CA GLY A 95 13.40 -0.35 18.69
C GLY A 95 12.51 0.23 17.59
N PHE A 96 11.24 0.50 17.88
CA PHE A 96 10.33 1.18 16.97
C PHE A 96 10.22 2.67 17.29
N GLN A 97 9.67 3.41 16.34
CA GLN A 97 9.13 4.75 16.56
C GLN A 97 7.69 4.79 16.03
N LEU A 98 6.88 5.61 16.69
CA LEU A 98 5.49 5.84 16.34
C LEU A 98 5.38 7.25 15.75
N ASP A 99 5.11 7.34 14.46
CA ASP A 99 4.90 8.60 13.76
C ASP A 99 3.40 8.84 13.54
N ARG A 100 3.03 10.11 13.41
CA ARG A 100 1.70 10.52 12.95
C ARG A 100 1.86 11.39 11.72
N LEU A 101 1.14 11.08 10.66
CA LEU A 101 1.18 11.85 9.43
C LEU A 101 -0.22 12.03 8.85
N SER A 102 -0.37 13.01 7.96
CA SER A 102 -1.55 13.15 7.13
C SER A 102 -1.21 12.92 5.66
N GLU A 103 -2.07 12.18 4.97
CA GLU A 103 -2.01 11.99 3.52
C GLU A 103 -3.45 11.90 2.98
N ASN A 104 -3.74 12.64 1.90
CA ASN A 104 -5.07 12.68 1.27
C ASN A 104 -6.22 13.00 2.24
N GLY A 105 -6.01 13.92 3.19
CA GLY A 105 -7.02 14.31 4.19
C GLY A 105 -7.30 13.25 5.25
N ARG A 106 -6.51 12.17 5.29
CA ARG A 106 -6.59 11.11 6.30
C ARG A 106 -5.40 11.21 7.23
N ILE A 107 -5.58 10.74 8.46
CA ILE A 107 -4.54 10.68 9.48
C ILE A 107 -4.14 9.22 9.66
N PHE A 108 -2.84 8.98 9.67
CA PHE A 108 -2.27 7.66 9.88
C PHE A 108 -1.34 7.68 11.09
N THR A 109 -1.46 6.65 11.92
CA THR A 109 -0.43 6.27 12.88
C THR A 109 0.47 5.26 12.20
N VAL A 110 1.78 5.50 12.20
CA VAL A 110 2.78 4.67 11.52
C VAL A 110 3.76 4.14 12.55
N LEU A 111 3.96 2.84 12.57
CA LEU A 111 4.95 2.17 13.39
C LEU A 111 6.06 1.64 12.48
N ARG A 112 7.28 2.11 12.68
CA ARG A 112 8.46 1.69 11.91
C ARG A 112 9.67 1.55 12.81
N GLU A 113 10.62 0.73 12.40
CA GLU A 113 11.89 0.58 13.12
C GLU A 113 12.62 1.93 13.18
N ARG A 114 13.35 2.19 14.27
CA ARG A 114 14.22 3.37 14.36
C ARG A 114 15.32 3.29 13.31
N PRO A 115 15.83 4.44 12.81
CA PRO A 115 16.81 4.43 11.74
C PRO A 115 18.09 3.64 12.05
N ASP A 116 18.47 3.57 13.33
CA ASP A 116 19.62 2.84 13.89
C ASP A 116 19.33 1.36 14.20
N GLN A 117 18.11 0.89 13.99
CA GLN A 117 17.64 -0.45 14.40
C GLN A 117 16.78 -1.15 13.33
N ARG A 118 17.10 -0.94 12.05
CA ARG A 118 16.36 -1.55 10.94
C ARG A 118 16.79 -3.00 10.74
N TRP A 119 16.04 -3.91 11.35
CA TRP A 119 16.28 -5.35 11.37
C TRP A 119 15.19 -6.13 10.65
N GLY A 120 14.48 -5.50 9.71
CA GLY A 120 13.50 -6.20 8.87
C GLY A 120 12.22 -6.59 9.62
N ARG A 121 11.90 -5.92 10.73
CA ARG A 121 10.73 -6.25 11.58
C ARG A 121 9.41 -5.75 10.98
N GLY A 122 9.46 -4.99 9.90
CA GLY A 122 8.31 -4.53 9.14
C GLY A 122 7.96 -3.06 9.39
N PHE A 123 7.07 -2.59 8.54
CA PHE A 123 6.45 -1.28 8.57
C PHE A 123 4.95 -1.49 8.75
N TYR A 124 4.34 -0.78 9.69
CA TYR A 124 2.93 -0.92 10.00
C TYR A 124 2.25 0.44 9.97
N ALA A 125 1.04 0.49 9.43
CA ALA A 125 0.25 1.71 9.40
C ALA A 125 -1.18 1.42 9.84
N PHE A 126 -1.76 2.37 10.56
CA PHE A 126 -3.09 2.28 11.16
C PHE A 126 -3.88 3.52 10.76
N ALA A 127 -5.11 3.32 10.33
CA ALA A 127 -6.02 4.39 9.94
C ALA A 127 -7.21 4.43 10.88
N THR A 128 -7.77 5.62 11.10
CA THR A 128 -9.05 5.76 11.80
C THR A 128 -10.19 5.39 10.83
N THR A 129 -10.63 4.13 10.86
CA THR A 129 -11.72 3.60 10.02
C THR A 129 -12.66 2.73 10.86
N PRO A 130 -13.84 2.33 10.33
CA PRO A 130 -14.71 1.37 11.01
C PRO A 130 -13.98 0.07 11.34
N ALA A 131 -14.28 -0.52 12.50
CA ALA A 131 -13.60 -1.71 13.02
C ALA A 131 -13.79 -2.98 12.17
N ASP A 132 -14.69 -3.00 11.19
CA ASP A 132 -14.89 -4.07 10.22
C ASP A 132 -14.09 -3.88 8.92
N SER A 133 -13.32 -2.79 8.82
CA SER A 133 -12.50 -2.50 7.64
C SER A 133 -11.36 -3.53 7.54
N PRO A 134 -11.10 -4.09 6.35
CA PRO A 134 -10.07 -5.11 6.19
C PRO A 134 -8.66 -4.56 6.46
N ILE A 135 -7.73 -5.50 6.63
CA ILE A 135 -6.32 -5.26 6.90
C ILE A 135 -5.50 -5.77 5.71
N LEU A 136 -4.55 -4.96 5.26
CA LEU A 136 -3.66 -5.31 4.14
C LEU A 136 -2.32 -5.85 4.63
N GLN A 137 -1.78 -6.83 3.93
CA GLN A 137 -0.43 -7.33 4.18
C GLN A 137 0.33 -7.50 2.87
N ALA A 138 1.60 -7.08 2.87
CA ALA A 138 2.56 -7.34 1.81
C ALA A 138 3.85 -7.90 2.45
N PRO A 139 3.86 -9.19 2.82
CA PRO A 139 5.01 -9.82 3.49
C PRO A 139 6.24 -9.98 2.59
N HIS A 140 6.07 -9.81 1.28
CA HIS A 140 7.15 -9.77 0.29
C HIS A 140 7.21 -8.42 -0.42
N ALA A 141 6.97 -7.32 0.29
CA ALA A 141 6.85 -5.97 -0.29
C ALA A 141 8.06 -5.56 -1.15
N LEU A 142 9.26 -6.09 -0.85
CA LEU A 142 10.50 -5.84 -1.59
C LEU A 142 10.86 -6.92 -2.62
N SER A 143 10.32 -8.13 -2.49
CA SER A 143 10.69 -9.28 -3.34
C SER A 143 9.67 -9.51 -4.46
N ASP A 144 8.39 -9.34 -4.16
CA ASP A 144 7.33 -9.46 -5.15
C ASP A 144 7.14 -8.07 -5.78
N ARG A 145 7.84 -7.82 -6.90
CA ARG A 145 7.92 -6.50 -7.54
C ARG A 145 6.58 -5.74 -7.52
N HIS A 146 6.58 -4.51 -7.02
CA HIS A 146 5.42 -3.62 -6.90
C HIS A 146 4.35 -3.97 -5.84
N THR A 147 4.32 -5.15 -5.22
CA THR A 147 3.27 -5.48 -4.24
C THR A 147 3.26 -4.52 -3.06
N GLY A 148 4.43 -4.12 -2.54
CA GLY A 148 4.54 -3.14 -1.46
C GLY A 148 3.93 -1.79 -1.82
N LEU A 149 4.29 -1.27 -3.01
CA LEU A 149 3.77 0.00 -3.51
C LEU A 149 2.27 -0.04 -3.81
N ILE A 150 1.78 -1.13 -4.37
CA ILE A 150 0.34 -1.34 -4.61
C ILE A 150 -0.40 -1.34 -3.28
N ALA A 151 0.05 -2.13 -2.30
CA ALA A 151 -0.56 -2.21 -0.97
C ALA A 151 -0.54 -0.85 -0.26
N LEU A 152 0.55 -0.09 -0.32
CA LEU A 152 0.61 1.27 0.24
C LEU A 152 -0.41 2.20 -0.39
N ARG A 153 -0.48 2.23 -1.73
CA ARG A 153 -1.40 3.12 -2.44
C ARG A 153 -2.86 2.71 -2.24
N LEU A 154 -3.14 1.41 -2.11
CA LEU A 154 -4.46 0.90 -1.72
C LEU A 154 -4.81 1.34 -0.29
N PHE A 155 -3.87 1.22 0.64
CA PHE A 155 -4.07 1.63 2.02
C PHE A 155 -4.32 3.14 2.14
N ALA A 156 -3.48 3.97 1.52
CA ALA A 156 -3.57 5.43 1.53
C ALA A 156 -4.86 5.96 0.90
N ALA A 157 -5.37 5.30 -0.15
CA ALA A 157 -6.59 5.71 -0.84
C ALA A 157 -7.87 5.03 -0.31
N GLY A 158 -7.76 3.93 0.43
CA GLY A 158 -8.86 2.98 0.64
C GLY A 158 -9.35 2.82 2.07
N ARG A 159 -10.37 1.95 2.22
CA ARG A 159 -11.08 1.66 3.47
C ARG A 159 -10.44 0.50 4.23
N PHE A 160 -9.17 0.65 4.60
CA PHE A 160 -8.43 -0.35 5.36
C PHE A 160 -8.15 0.15 6.78
N ALA A 161 -8.26 -0.73 7.78
CA ALA A 161 -8.00 -0.39 9.19
C ALA A 161 -6.51 -0.33 9.50
N ALA A 162 -5.76 -1.29 8.98
CA ALA A 162 -4.32 -1.36 9.16
C ALA A 162 -3.63 -2.00 7.96
N GLY A 163 -2.32 -1.84 7.90
CA GLY A 163 -1.47 -2.50 6.92
C GLY A 163 -0.13 -2.93 7.51
N ALA A 164 0.45 -4.00 6.96
CA ALA A 164 1.81 -4.46 7.28
C ALA A 164 2.62 -4.72 6.00
N TRP A 165 3.85 -4.21 5.98
CA TRP A 165 4.79 -4.34 4.85
C TRP A 165 6.13 -4.85 5.33
N SER A 166 6.73 -5.80 4.60
CA SER A 166 8.09 -6.22 4.90
C SER A 166 9.06 -5.07 4.63
N THR A 167 10.07 -4.94 5.49
CA THR A 167 11.15 -3.95 5.36
C THR A 167 12.47 -4.58 4.94
N ALA A 168 12.56 -5.91 4.93
CA ALA A 168 13.69 -6.67 4.38
C ALA A 168 13.27 -7.56 3.19
N PRO A 169 14.20 -7.94 2.28
CA PRO A 169 13.95 -8.92 1.24
C PRO A 169 13.62 -10.30 1.83
N ARG A 170 12.68 -11.03 1.21
CA ARG A 170 12.26 -12.38 1.64
C ARG A 170 13.44 -13.34 1.86
N ARG A 171 14.46 -13.25 1.01
CA ARG A 171 15.71 -14.02 1.11
C ARG A 171 16.86 -13.17 0.58
N TYR A 172 18.02 -13.28 1.21
CA TYR A 172 19.26 -12.65 0.75
C TYR A 172 20.46 -13.48 1.21
N ARG A 173 21.64 -13.19 0.66
CA ARG A 173 22.91 -13.76 1.14
C ARG A 173 23.57 -12.78 2.10
N ASP A 174 24.03 -13.31 3.22
CA ASP A 174 24.92 -12.62 4.15
C ASP A 174 26.12 -13.53 4.36
N ASP A 175 27.28 -13.07 3.92
CA ASP A 175 28.46 -13.91 3.69
C ASP A 175 28.10 -15.17 2.87
N ASP A 176 28.37 -16.36 3.42
CA ASP A 176 28.08 -17.65 2.79
C ASP A 176 26.73 -18.26 3.25
N GLU A 177 25.96 -17.56 4.08
CA GLU A 177 24.68 -18.02 4.58
C GLU A 177 23.50 -17.42 3.81
N THR A 178 22.47 -18.24 3.57
CA THR A 178 21.19 -17.75 3.04
C THR A 178 20.28 -17.39 4.20
N VAL A 179 20.05 -16.09 4.39
CA VAL A 179 19.10 -15.61 5.39
C VAL A 179 17.68 -15.74 4.82
N ASN A 180 16.80 -16.37 5.59
CA ASN A 180 15.39 -16.51 5.28
C ASN A 180 14.55 -15.53 6.11
N ALA A 181 14.11 -14.44 5.49
CA ALA A 181 13.23 -13.44 6.10
C ALA A 181 11.81 -13.50 5.49
N ASP A 182 11.36 -14.70 5.13
CA ASP A 182 10.04 -14.94 4.56
C ASP A 182 8.94 -14.80 5.62
N LEU A 183 8.48 -13.57 5.84
CA LEU A 183 7.50 -13.25 6.89
C LEU A 183 6.14 -13.94 6.71
N ALA A 184 5.84 -14.51 5.53
CA ALA A 184 4.66 -15.32 5.30
C ALA A 184 4.84 -16.78 5.80
N HIS A 185 6.07 -17.24 5.98
CA HIS A 185 6.42 -18.60 6.39
C HIS A 185 7.17 -18.68 7.72
N GLN A 186 7.57 -17.55 8.31
CA GLN A 186 8.16 -17.50 9.64
C GLN A 186 7.09 -17.61 10.73
N PRO A 187 7.12 -18.65 11.59
CA PRO A 187 6.14 -18.81 12.66
C PRO A 187 6.30 -17.78 13.79
N GLU A 188 7.50 -17.23 13.94
CA GLU A 188 7.86 -16.23 14.94
C GLU A 188 8.30 -14.95 14.24
N SER A 189 7.36 -14.04 14.03
CA SER A 189 7.62 -12.74 13.42
C SER A 189 6.65 -11.68 13.92
N TYR A 190 7.04 -10.41 13.76
CA TYR A 190 6.14 -9.29 14.04
C TYR A 190 4.86 -9.34 13.19
N PHE A 191 4.93 -9.90 11.98
CA PHE A 191 3.76 -10.13 11.13
C PHE A 191 2.76 -11.08 11.76
N ILE A 192 3.22 -12.16 12.40
CA ILE A 192 2.35 -13.12 13.10
C ILE A 192 1.66 -12.44 14.27
N VAL A 193 2.40 -11.76 15.16
CA VAL A 193 1.78 -11.11 16.33
C VAL A 193 0.91 -9.91 15.96
N PHE A 194 1.23 -9.17 14.90
CA PHE A 194 0.34 -8.16 14.31
C PHE A 194 -0.97 -8.80 13.84
N SER A 195 -0.90 -9.93 13.13
CA SER A 195 -2.09 -10.63 12.61
C SER A 195 -2.95 -11.21 13.73
N ARG A 196 -2.32 -11.74 14.80
CA ARG A 196 -3.03 -12.17 16.01
C ARG A 196 -3.75 -11.01 16.67
N ALA A 197 -3.03 -9.91 16.93
CA ALA A 197 -3.60 -8.70 17.53
C ALA A 197 -4.76 -8.13 16.71
N ALA A 198 -4.65 -8.17 15.38
CA ALA A 198 -5.69 -7.77 14.44
C ALA A 198 -6.99 -8.56 14.62
N VAL A 199 -6.93 -9.90 14.66
CA VAL A 199 -8.14 -10.73 14.86
C VAL A 199 -8.80 -10.48 16.20
N PHE A 200 -8.02 -10.27 17.26
CA PHE A 200 -8.60 -9.95 18.57
C PHE A 200 -9.24 -8.56 18.61
N SER A 201 -8.60 -7.57 18.00
CA SER A 201 -9.07 -6.18 18.05
C SER A 201 -10.22 -5.93 17.06
N HIS A 202 -10.20 -6.62 15.92
CA HIS A 202 -11.11 -6.41 14.79
C HIS A 202 -11.60 -7.78 14.25
N PRO A 203 -12.38 -8.53 15.02
CA PRO A 203 -12.79 -9.90 14.65
C PRO A 203 -13.66 -9.96 13.38
N ALA A 204 -14.28 -8.85 13.00
CA ALA A 204 -15.07 -8.72 11.77
C ALA A 204 -14.24 -8.37 10.53
N SER A 205 -12.94 -8.08 10.68
CA SER A 205 -12.08 -7.69 9.56
C SER A 205 -11.47 -8.90 8.86
N ALA A 206 -11.43 -8.82 7.53
CA ALA A 206 -10.62 -9.73 6.73
C ALA A 206 -9.14 -9.31 6.75
N ILE A 207 -8.22 -10.29 6.71
CA ILE A 207 -6.80 -10.06 6.47
C ILE A 207 -6.48 -10.48 5.05
N LEU A 208 -6.06 -9.51 4.24
CA LEU A 208 -5.83 -9.63 2.81
C LEU A 208 -4.32 -9.56 2.55
N GLN A 209 -3.73 -10.65 2.08
CA GLN A 209 -2.28 -10.75 1.91
C GLN A 209 -1.92 -10.79 0.42
N LEU A 210 -1.22 -9.77 -0.04
CA LEU A 210 -0.79 -9.60 -1.43
C LEU A 210 0.59 -10.20 -1.67
N HIS A 211 0.64 -11.07 -2.68
CA HIS A 211 1.83 -11.67 -3.24
C HIS A 211 1.91 -11.43 -4.75
N GLY A 212 3.06 -11.70 -5.32
CA GLY A 212 3.28 -11.63 -6.76
C GLY A 212 3.83 -12.93 -7.30
N PHE A 213 3.38 -13.30 -8.49
CA PHE A 213 3.95 -14.43 -9.20
C PHE A 213 4.44 -14.11 -10.61
N ALA A 214 5.28 -15.04 -11.10
CA ALA A 214 5.78 -15.12 -12.46
C ALA A 214 4.93 -16.15 -13.23
N ALA A 215 4.20 -15.68 -14.24
CA ALA A 215 3.25 -16.49 -15.01
C ALA A 215 3.95 -17.65 -15.70
N GLU A 216 5.12 -17.42 -16.28
CA GLU A 216 5.95 -18.41 -16.96
C GLU A 216 6.42 -19.55 -16.04
N LYS A 217 6.40 -19.34 -14.72
CA LYS A 217 6.76 -20.36 -13.71
C LYS A 217 5.55 -21.13 -13.17
N ARG A 218 4.38 -21.04 -13.82
CA ARG A 218 3.17 -21.78 -13.41
C ARG A 218 3.11 -23.13 -14.12
N ARG A 219 2.64 -24.16 -13.41
CA ARG A 219 2.63 -25.54 -13.89
C ARG A 219 1.49 -25.76 -14.89
N THR A 220 0.34 -25.15 -14.63
CA THR A 220 -0.89 -25.34 -15.42
C THR A 220 -1.07 -24.24 -16.48
N GLY A 221 -1.79 -24.54 -17.56
CA GLY A 221 -2.18 -23.52 -18.55
C GLY A 221 -3.05 -22.41 -17.94
N ALA A 222 -4.00 -22.80 -17.09
CA ALA A 222 -4.84 -21.86 -16.35
C ALA A 222 -4.01 -20.92 -15.46
N GLY A 223 -3.06 -21.46 -14.70
CA GLY A 223 -2.15 -20.67 -13.87
C GLY A 223 -1.29 -19.71 -14.69
N ARG A 224 -0.77 -20.14 -15.86
CA ARG A 224 0.00 -19.27 -16.76
C ARG A 224 -0.83 -18.11 -17.34
N ALA A 225 -2.12 -18.33 -17.56
CA ALA A 225 -3.03 -17.32 -18.10
C ALA A 225 -3.66 -16.40 -17.04
N ALA A 226 -3.57 -16.76 -15.75
CA ALA A 226 -4.21 -16.01 -14.67
C ALA A 226 -3.60 -14.62 -14.49
N GLY A 227 -4.46 -13.61 -14.34
CA GLY A 227 -4.08 -12.29 -13.85
C GLY A 227 -3.95 -12.26 -12.33
N ALA A 228 -4.82 -13.01 -11.65
CA ALA A 228 -4.77 -13.21 -10.20
C ALA A 228 -5.21 -14.63 -9.80
N ILE A 229 -4.65 -15.14 -8.71
CA ILE A 229 -5.12 -16.35 -8.04
C ILE A 229 -5.49 -15.98 -6.61
N VAL A 230 -6.71 -16.32 -6.19
CA VAL A 230 -7.25 -16.05 -4.86
C VAL A 230 -7.40 -17.36 -4.11
N SER A 231 -7.01 -17.38 -2.84
CA SER A 231 -7.21 -18.54 -1.96
C SER A 231 -7.51 -18.11 -0.53
N ALA A 232 -7.99 -19.06 0.28
CA ALA A 232 -8.17 -18.88 1.72
C ALA A 232 -6.93 -19.30 2.55
N GLY A 233 -5.78 -19.55 1.91
CA GLY A 233 -4.59 -20.08 2.60
C GLY A 233 -4.78 -21.49 3.18
N GLN A 234 -5.75 -22.24 2.67
CA GLN A 234 -6.12 -23.58 3.12
C GLN A 234 -6.73 -24.38 1.95
N ARG A 235 -7.02 -25.67 2.17
CA ARG A 235 -7.54 -26.55 1.10
C ARG A 235 -8.92 -26.14 0.63
N GLU A 236 -9.80 -25.77 1.54
CA GLU A 236 -11.18 -25.39 1.20
C GLU A 236 -11.34 -23.87 1.09
N PRO A 237 -12.01 -23.36 0.04
CA PRO A 237 -12.35 -21.95 -0.04
C PRO A 237 -13.17 -21.47 1.16
N THR A 238 -13.10 -20.17 1.44
CA THR A 238 -13.96 -19.49 2.42
C THR A 238 -14.84 -18.46 1.71
N PRO A 239 -15.98 -18.07 2.31
CA PRO A 239 -16.83 -17.01 1.74
C PRO A 239 -16.06 -15.74 1.38
N ALA A 240 -15.12 -15.31 2.24
CA ALA A 240 -14.23 -14.18 2.00
C ALA A 240 -13.42 -14.32 0.70
N ALA A 241 -12.77 -15.48 0.50
CA ALA A 241 -11.94 -15.74 -0.68
C ALA A 241 -12.80 -15.83 -1.95
N GLU A 242 -13.95 -16.49 -1.87
CA GLU A 242 -14.87 -16.59 -3.00
C GLU A 242 -15.47 -15.24 -3.41
N GLN A 243 -15.91 -14.45 -2.44
CA GLN A 243 -16.44 -13.11 -2.68
C GLN A 243 -15.38 -12.22 -3.35
N THR A 244 -14.15 -12.28 -2.83
CA THR A 244 -13.02 -11.55 -3.40
C THR A 244 -12.75 -11.99 -4.84
N ALA A 245 -12.68 -13.29 -5.10
CA ALA A 245 -12.47 -13.83 -6.46
C ALA A 245 -13.60 -13.43 -7.42
N ARG A 246 -14.87 -13.54 -7.00
CA ARG A 246 -16.04 -13.12 -7.81
C ARG A 246 -16.00 -11.64 -8.14
N CYS A 247 -15.74 -10.77 -7.16
CA CYS A 247 -15.67 -9.33 -7.41
C CYS A 247 -14.54 -8.98 -8.37
N LEU A 248 -13.34 -9.51 -8.11
CA LEU A 248 -12.17 -9.25 -8.96
C LEU A 248 -12.39 -9.77 -10.39
N GLY A 249 -12.99 -10.94 -10.56
CA GLY A 249 -13.32 -11.50 -11.87
C GLY A 249 -14.38 -10.70 -12.64
N ALA A 250 -15.20 -9.90 -11.96
CA ALA A 250 -16.17 -9.02 -12.61
C ALA A 250 -15.56 -7.68 -13.06
N VAL A 251 -14.45 -7.23 -12.46
CA VAL A 251 -13.84 -5.92 -12.76
C VAL A 251 -12.56 -5.98 -13.57
N PHE A 252 -12.01 -7.18 -13.79
CA PHE A 252 -10.80 -7.41 -14.60
C PHE A 252 -11.07 -8.35 -15.78
N THR A 253 -10.42 -8.06 -16.90
CA THR A 253 -10.49 -8.87 -18.12
C THR A 253 -9.63 -10.12 -18.04
N GLU A 254 -8.52 -10.07 -17.30
CA GLU A 254 -7.67 -11.22 -17.09
C GLU A 254 -8.34 -12.25 -16.17
N PRO A 255 -8.08 -13.55 -16.38
CA PRO A 255 -8.65 -14.58 -15.52
C PRO A 255 -8.26 -14.38 -14.06
N VAL A 256 -9.28 -14.30 -13.20
CA VAL A 256 -9.14 -14.39 -11.75
C VAL A 256 -9.59 -15.79 -11.34
N LEU A 257 -8.67 -16.59 -10.80
CA LEU A 257 -8.93 -17.99 -10.49
C LEU A 257 -8.97 -18.20 -8.98
N LEU A 258 -9.94 -18.99 -8.52
CA LEU A 258 -10.06 -19.44 -7.14
C LEU A 258 -9.34 -20.79 -6.94
N TYR A 259 -8.43 -20.85 -5.97
CA TYR A 259 -7.85 -22.11 -5.51
C TYR A 259 -8.77 -22.81 -4.49
N PRO A 260 -8.90 -24.15 -4.52
CA PRO A 260 -8.34 -25.08 -5.52
C PRO A 260 -9.29 -25.33 -6.70
N VAL A 261 -10.47 -24.71 -6.70
CA VAL A 261 -11.61 -25.03 -7.59
C VAL A 261 -11.26 -24.84 -9.06
N GLN A 262 -10.62 -23.73 -9.40
CA GLN A 262 -10.29 -23.36 -10.78
C GLN A 262 -8.80 -23.55 -11.09
N VAL A 263 -7.95 -23.65 -10.06
CA VAL A 263 -6.51 -23.85 -10.22
C VAL A 263 -5.90 -24.55 -9.00
N GLY A 264 -5.07 -25.57 -9.22
CA GLY A 264 -4.46 -26.39 -8.16
C GLY A 264 -3.08 -25.92 -7.67
N GLU A 265 -2.71 -24.66 -7.89
CA GLU A 265 -1.43 -24.09 -7.47
C GLU A 265 -1.59 -22.71 -6.83
N LEU A 266 -0.58 -22.28 -6.06
CA LEU A 266 -0.57 -21.01 -5.30
C LEU A 266 -1.69 -20.84 -4.27
N GLY A 267 -2.11 -21.95 -3.67
CA GLY A 267 -3.13 -21.93 -2.62
C GLY A 267 -2.71 -21.31 -1.29
N GLY A 268 -1.44 -20.95 -1.09
CA GLY A 268 -0.96 -20.35 0.16
C GLY A 268 -1.12 -21.25 1.40
N VAL A 269 -1.25 -22.57 1.22
CA VAL A 269 -1.60 -23.51 2.32
C VAL A 269 -0.53 -23.65 3.41
N THR A 270 0.70 -23.25 3.12
CA THR A 270 1.85 -23.23 4.04
C THR A 270 2.05 -21.88 4.73
N ASN A 271 1.18 -20.91 4.48
CA ASN A 271 1.29 -19.57 5.02
C ASN A 271 1.02 -19.57 6.54
N GLN A 272 2.02 -19.20 7.33
CA GLN A 272 1.94 -19.25 8.80
C GLN A 272 0.90 -18.28 9.36
N ILE A 273 0.68 -17.14 8.70
CA ILE A 273 -0.37 -16.19 9.10
C ILE A 273 -1.73 -16.84 8.88
N GLY A 274 -2.01 -17.34 7.68
CA GLY A 274 -3.27 -18.05 7.40
C GLY A 274 -3.53 -19.23 8.34
N GLN A 275 -2.49 -20.01 8.67
CA GLN A 275 -2.58 -21.10 9.64
C GLN A 275 -2.89 -20.61 11.05
N THR A 276 -2.20 -19.56 11.51
CA THR A 276 -2.42 -18.96 12.83
C THR A 276 -3.84 -18.42 12.98
N LEU A 277 -4.34 -17.69 11.99
CA LEU A 277 -5.68 -17.09 12.02
C LEU A 277 -6.78 -18.14 12.11
N ARG A 278 -6.61 -19.27 11.40
CA ARG A 278 -7.53 -20.40 11.48
C ARG A 278 -7.53 -21.05 12.86
N THR A 279 -6.36 -21.21 13.50
CA THR A 279 -6.28 -21.71 14.88
C THR A 279 -6.99 -20.79 15.87
N LEU A 280 -7.06 -19.49 15.57
CA LEU A 280 -7.84 -18.50 16.32
C LEU A 280 -9.33 -18.45 15.93
N GLY A 281 -9.80 -19.34 15.04
CA GLY A 281 -11.19 -19.41 14.60
C GLY A 281 -11.58 -18.42 13.49
N SER A 282 -10.64 -17.61 12.97
CA SER A 282 -10.92 -16.70 11.86
C SER A 282 -11.00 -17.47 10.53
N ARG A 283 -11.99 -17.11 9.72
CA ARG A 283 -12.20 -17.62 8.34
C ARG A 283 -11.94 -16.55 7.27
N ALA A 284 -11.49 -15.38 7.70
CA ALA A 284 -11.42 -14.16 6.91
C ALA A 284 -10.02 -13.87 6.34
N PHE A 285 -9.17 -14.89 6.22
CA PHE A 285 -7.88 -14.76 5.55
C PHE A 285 -8.06 -14.94 4.04
N VAL A 286 -7.56 -13.98 3.25
CA VAL A 286 -7.54 -14.05 1.80
C VAL A 286 -6.11 -13.83 1.32
N HIS A 287 -5.59 -14.83 0.62
CA HIS A 287 -4.28 -14.82 -0.01
C HIS A 287 -4.45 -14.53 -1.50
N LEU A 288 -3.77 -13.49 -2.00
CA LEU A 288 -3.86 -13.05 -3.38
C LEU A 288 -2.50 -13.09 -4.05
N GLU A 289 -2.41 -13.83 -5.15
CA GLU A 289 -1.22 -13.95 -5.97
C GLU A 289 -1.45 -13.21 -7.28
N LEU A 290 -0.67 -12.16 -7.54
CA LEU A 290 -0.89 -11.26 -8.67
C LEU A 290 0.18 -11.44 -9.76
N ALA A 291 -0.26 -11.66 -11.00
CA ALA A 291 0.65 -11.73 -12.14
C ALA A 291 1.31 -10.36 -12.39
N ARG A 292 2.50 -10.37 -13.00
CA ARG A 292 3.26 -9.14 -13.26
C ARG A 292 2.48 -8.09 -14.07
N PRO A 293 1.80 -8.42 -15.19
CA PRO A 293 1.06 -7.42 -15.96
C PRO A 293 -0.04 -6.73 -15.14
N LEU A 294 -0.79 -7.48 -14.32
CA LEU A 294 -1.79 -6.91 -13.43
C LEU A 294 -1.14 -5.98 -12.38
N ARG A 295 -0.01 -6.38 -11.78
CA ARG A 295 0.73 -5.54 -10.82
C ARG A 295 1.22 -4.23 -11.46
N GLU A 296 1.73 -4.27 -12.69
CA GLU A 296 2.16 -3.08 -13.41
C GLU A 296 0.99 -2.11 -13.66
N ARG A 297 -0.16 -2.62 -14.12
CA ARG A 297 -1.37 -1.78 -14.26
C ARG A 297 -1.87 -1.22 -12.95
N LEU A 298 -1.90 -2.02 -11.87
CA LEU A 298 -2.32 -1.53 -10.55
C LEU A 298 -1.39 -0.42 -10.04
N ARG A 299 -0.09 -0.53 -10.29
CA ARG A 299 0.89 0.49 -9.94
C ARG A 299 0.63 1.81 -10.67
N GLU A 300 0.37 1.74 -11.97
CA GLU A 300 0.33 2.88 -12.88
C GLU A 300 -1.03 3.56 -12.96
N ASP A 301 -2.12 2.78 -13.01
CA ASP A 301 -3.47 3.30 -13.18
C ASP A 301 -4.23 3.35 -11.85
N ALA A 302 -4.50 4.57 -11.37
CA ALA A 302 -5.28 4.81 -10.17
C ALA A 302 -6.72 4.31 -10.27
N ALA A 303 -7.35 4.31 -11.45
CA ALA A 303 -8.71 3.82 -11.63
C ALA A 303 -8.79 2.30 -11.50
N THR A 304 -7.88 1.57 -12.16
CA THR A 304 -7.69 0.12 -11.99
C THR A 304 -7.42 -0.23 -10.52
N ARG A 305 -6.50 0.50 -9.89
CA ARG A 305 -6.15 0.26 -8.48
C ARG A 305 -7.32 0.54 -7.53
N ARG A 306 -8.16 1.55 -7.81
CA ARG A 306 -9.40 1.81 -7.06
C ARG A 306 -10.38 0.65 -7.19
N ARG A 307 -10.69 0.18 -8.40
CA ARG A 307 -11.59 -0.98 -8.62
C ARG A 307 -11.10 -2.24 -7.87
N PHE A 308 -9.79 -2.48 -7.89
CA PHE A 308 -9.17 -3.55 -7.10
C PHE A 308 -9.40 -3.36 -5.60
N GLY A 309 -9.12 -2.16 -5.10
CA GLY A 309 -9.31 -1.79 -3.70
C GLY A 309 -10.76 -1.89 -3.23
N ASP A 310 -11.72 -1.54 -4.08
CA ASP A 310 -13.16 -1.64 -3.77
C ASP A 310 -13.58 -3.11 -3.54
N CYS A 311 -13.09 -4.03 -4.38
CA CYS A 311 -13.31 -5.46 -4.17
C CYS A 311 -12.69 -5.97 -2.87
N LEU A 312 -11.47 -5.53 -2.56
CA LEU A 312 -10.77 -5.90 -1.33
C LEU A 312 -11.47 -5.35 -0.08
N ALA A 313 -11.92 -4.09 -0.13
CA ALA A 313 -12.63 -3.44 0.96
C ALA A 313 -13.96 -4.14 1.32
N GLY A 314 -14.55 -4.86 0.36
CA GLY A 314 -15.78 -5.62 0.54
C GLY A 314 -15.61 -7.01 1.16
N ALA A 315 -14.38 -7.49 1.35
CA ALA A 315 -14.12 -8.81 1.94
C ALA A 315 -14.59 -8.85 3.40
N ARG A 316 -15.35 -9.89 3.75
CA ARG A 316 -15.89 -10.13 5.09
C ARG A 316 -15.71 -11.60 5.50
N PRO A 317 -15.62 -11.91 6.82
CA PRO A 317 -15.51 -13.27 7.34
C PRO A 317 -16.58 -14.24 6.84
#